data_AF-A0A919NC74-F1
#
_entry.id   AF-A0A919NC74-F1
#
_cell.length_a   1.000
_cell.length_b   1.000
_cell.length_c   1.000
_cell.angle_alpha   90.00
_cell.angle_beta   90.00
_cell.angle_gamma   90.00
#
_symmetry.space_group_name_H-M   'P 1'
#
loop_
_entity.id
_entity.type
_entity.pdbx_description
1 polymer ?
#
loop_
_entity_poly.entity_id
_entity_poly.type
_entity_poly.pdbx_seq_one_letter_code
_entity_poly.pdbx_strand_id
1 'polypeptide(L)'
;MVHDGLTFTWPDSRPGTPDNVTAVGQVIPLSGSGSKLGLLGTGVYGTASGTATVVYTDGTTQQVTLGFADWWANSPAPGGDILTTLPYLNIAGGRQDQRVSVYYTSVTLQPGKTIRYLQLPNVNDGMTPGNVMHVFAVAVG
;
A
#
# COMPACT_ATOMS: atom_id res chain seq x y z
N MET A 1 -2.40 -12.23 -8.07
CA MET A 1 -1.31 -12.89 -7.31
C MET A 1 -1.75 -13.17 -5.89
N VAL A 2 -1.15 -14.14 -5.21
CA VAL A 2 -1.51 -14.50 -3.81
C VAL A 2 -0.35 -14.20 -2.88
N HIS A 3 -0.62 -13.51 -1.77
CA HIS A 3 0.34 -13.26 -0.69
C HIS A 3 -0.37 -13.28 0.66
N ASP A 4 0.18 -13.99 1.64
CA ASP A 4 -0.37 -14.11 3.01
C ASP A 4 -1.87 -14.47 3.07
N GLY A 5 -2.28 -15.38 2.17
CA GLY A 5 -3.66 -15.86 2.03
C GLY A 5 -4.61 -14.93 1.28
N LEU A 6 -4.16 -13.75 0.87
CA LEU A 6 -4.95 -12.75 0.15
C LEU A 6 -4.68 -12.78 -1.35
N THR A 7 -5.73 -12.58 -2.15
CA THR A 7 -5.61 -12.46 -3.62
C THR A 7 -5.61 -10.99 -4.02
N PHE A 8 -4.49 -10.55 -4.57
CA PHE A 8 -4.29 -9.20 -5.09
C PHE A 8 -4.41 -9.15 -6.61
N THR A 9 -5.08 -8.11 -7.10
CA THR A 9 -5.05 -7.71 -8.51
C THR A 9 -4.02 -6.60 -8.67
N TRP A 10 -2.91 -6.89 -9.35
CA TRP A 10 -1.94 -5.87 -9.71
C TRP A 10 -2.52 -4.97 -10.82
N PRO A 11 -2.26 -3.65 -10.82
CA PRO A 11 -2.72 -2.77 -11.88
C PRO A 11 -2.18 -3.17 -13.26
N ASP A 12 -3.07 -3.34 -14.24
CA ASP A 12 -2.72 -3.59 -15.64
C ASP A 12 -2.56 -2.27 -16.40
N SER A 13 -1.67 -1.42 -15.90
CA SER A 13 -1.39 -0.10 -16.45
C SER A 13 -0.32 -0.17 -17.53
N ARG A 14 -0.48 0.63 -18.59
CA ARG A 14 0.56 0.76 -19.62
C ARG A 14 1.77 1.53 -19.07
N PRO A 15 2.99 1.28 -19.59
CA PRO A 15 4.16 2.08 -19.22
C PRO A 15 3.90 3.58 -19.36
N GLY A 16 4.25 4.36 -18.35
CA GLY A 16 4.04 5.81 -18.31
C GLY A 16 2.62 6.26 -17.96
N THR A 17 1.71 5.33 -17.65
CA THR A 17 0.38 5.66 -17.10
C THR A 17 0.31 5.38 -15.60
N PRO A 18 -0.56 6.07 -14.84
CA PRO A 18 -0.68 5.83 -13.40
C PRO A 18 -1.00 4.37 -13.08
N ASP A 19 -0.26 3.78 -12.15
CA ASP A 19 -0.38 2.39 -11.69
C ASP A 19 -0.44 2.28 -10.16
N ASN A 20 -0.54 3.41 -9.47
CA ASN A 20 -0.60 3.49 -8.02
C ASN A 20 -1.26 4.82 -7.60
N VAL A 21 -1.50 4.96 -6.30
CA VAL A 21 -1.92 6.22 -5.69
C VAL A 21 -0.94 6.65 -4.59
N THR A 22 -0.73 7.95 -4.44
CA THR A 22 -0.10 8.54 -3.26
C THR A 22 -1.14 8.72 -2.16
N ALA A 23 -0.82 8.39 -0.92
CA ALA A 23 -1.76 8.48 0.21
C ALA A 23 -1.90 9.93 0.69
N VAL A 24 -3.01 10.56 0.31
CA VAL A 24 -3.36 11.97 0.60
C VAL A 24 -4.75 12.11 1.23
N GLY A 25 -5.22 11.05 1.92
CA GLY A 25 -6.53 11.05 2.60
C GLY A 25 -7.72 10.65 1.72
N GLN A 26 -7.49 10.24 0.48
CA GLN A 26 -8.53 9.83 -0.46
C GLN A 26 -9.18 8.48 -0.09
N VAL A 27 -10.37 8.26 -0.65
CA VAL A 27 -11.13 7.02 -0.48
C VAL A 27 -10.82 6.05 -1.62
N ILE A 28 -10.55 4.80 -1.25
CA ILE A 28 -10.44 3.65 -2.14
C ILE A 28 -11.70 2.80 -2.00
N PRO A 29 -12.55 2.71 -3.04
CA PRO A 29 -13.67 1.78 -3.05
C PRO A 29 -13.16 0.35 -2.84
N LEU A 30 -13.64 -0.29 -1.78
CA LEU A 30 -13.22 -1.63 -1.40
C LEU A 30 -14.40 -2.31 -0.71
N SER A 31 -14.83 -3.45 -1.26
CA SER A 31 -15.92 -4.24 -0.70
C SER A 31 -15.46 -5.66 -0.42
N GLY A 32 -15.85 -6.19 0.73
CA GLY A 32 -15.54 -7.55 1.13
C GLY A 32 -15.50 -7.68 2.65
N SER A 33 -15.52 -8.91 3.13
CA SER A 33 -15.44 -9.25 4.55
C SER A 33 -14.34 -10.29 4.75
N GLY A 34 -13.86 -10.38 5.98
CA GLY A 34 -12.69 -11.20 6.29
C GLY A 34 -12.10 -10.81 7.63
N SER A 35 -10.95 -11.36 7.92
CA SER A 35 -10.18 -11.06 9.14
C SER A 35 -9.00 -10.14 8.87
N LYS A 36 -8.63 -9.94 7.61
CA LYS A 36 -7.42 -9.25 7.19
C LYS A 36 -7.68 -8.30 6.02
N LEU A 37 -7.10 -7.11 6.11
CA LEU A 37 -6.93 -6.18 5.00
C LEU A 37 -5.44 -6.10 4.70
N GLY A 38 -5.06 -6.49 3.49
CA GLY A 38 -3.68 -6.43 3.00
C GLY A 38 -3.50 -5.32 1.97
N LEU A 39 -2.32 -4.71 1.98
CA LEU A 39 -1.95 -3.66 1.04
C LEU A 39 -0.54 -3.88 0.51
N LEU A 40 -0.34 -3.50 -0.74
CA LEU A 40 0.96 -3.51 -1.41
C LEU A 40 1.38 -2.09 -1.67
N GLY A 41 2.59 -1.75 -1.29
CA GLY A 41 3.01 -0.37 -1.29
C GLY A 41 4.50 -0.20 -1.08
N THR A 42 4.91 1.07 -1.07
CA THR A 42 6.27 1.46 -0.74
C THR A 42 6.31 2.89 -0.21
N GLY A 43 7.31 3.16 0.64
CA GLY A 43 7.69 4.50 1.02
C GLY A 43 8.65 5.11 -0.01
N VAL A 44 8.58 6.41 -0.22
CA VAL A 44 9.55 7.18 -1.01
C VAL A 44 10.06 8.34 -0.16
N TYR A 45 11.37 8.63 -0.27
CA TYR A 45 12.11 9.59 0.54
C TYR A 45 12.23 9.18 2.02
N GLY A 46 11.99 7.91 2.34
CA GLY A 46 12.00 7.36 3.69
C GLY A 46 10.86 6.38 3.94
N THR A 47 10.93 5.69 5.08
CA THR A 47 9.84 4.85 5.58
C THR A 47 8.61 5.72 5.86
N ALA A 48 7.50 5.43 5.21
CA ALA A 48 6.24 6.16 5.34
C ALA A 48 5.26 5.39 6.23
N SER A 49 4.55 6.10 7.11
CA SER A 49 3.53 5.53 7.99
C SER A 49 2.40 6.53 8.20
N GLY A 50 1.18 6.02 8.42
CA GLY A 50 0.02 6.87 8.70
C GLY A 50 -1.21 6.07 9.11
N THR A 51 -2.17 6.77 9.70
CA THR A 51 -3.45 6.20 10.13
C THR A 51 -4.47 6.21 8.98
N ALA A 52 -4.93 5.03 8.58
CA ALA A 52 -6.02 4.83 7.64
C ALA A 52 -7.33 4.55 8.39
N THR A 53 -8.47 4.82 7.76
CA THR A 53 -9.79 4.50 8.31
C THR A 53 -10.50 3.47 7.44
N VAL A 54 -10.77 2.29 7.98
CA VAL A 54 -11.67 1.31 7.39
C VAL A 54 -13.10 1.71 7.76
N VAL A 55 -13.96 1.89 6.76
CA VAL A 55 -15.38 2.17 6.97
C VAL A 55 -16.20 0.96 6.58
N TYR A 56 -17.05 0.49 7.49
CA TYR A 56 -17.89 -0.68 7.30
C TYR A 56 -19.27 -0.31 6.77
N THR A 57 -19.98 -1.29 6.19
CA THR A 57 -21.29 -1.08 5.56
C THR A 57 -22.40 -0.71 6.54
N ASP A 58 -22.22 -0.98 7.84
CA ASP A 58 -23.14 -0.59 8.92
C ASP A 58 -22.83 0.81 9.50
N GLY A 59 -21.85 1.52 8.94
CA GLY A 59 -21.45 2.86 9.35
C GLY A 59 -20.43 2.90 10.48
N THR A 60 -20.04 1.76 11.08
CA THR A 60 -18.93 1.76 12.05
C THR A 60 -17.59 1.95 11.33
N THR A 61 -16.59 2.43 12.07
CA THR A 61 -15.24 2.65 11.54
C THR A 61 -14.18 1.97 12.40
N GLN A 62 -13.04 1.70 11.80
CA GLN A 62 -11.84 1.22 12.48
C GLN A 62 -10.63 2.00 11.99
N GLN A 63 -9.88 2.58 12.93
CA GLN A 63 -8.58 3.16 12.64
C GLN A 63 -7.52 2.07 12.61
N VAL A 64 -6.66 2.09 11.59
CA VAL A 64 -5.56 1.15 11.42
C VAL A 64 -4.29 1.90 11.00
N THR A 65 -3.15 1.46 11.48
CA THR A 65 -1.86 2.05 11.07
C THR A 65 -1.30 1.28 9.88
N LEU A 66 -0.96 1.99 8.82
CA LEU A 66 -0.26 1.46 7.65
C LEU A 66 1.19 1.93 7.67
N GLY A 67 2.11 1.08 7.24
CA GLY A 67 3.52 1.42 7.14
C GLY A 67 4.22 0.68 6.01
N PHE A 68 5.04 1.40 5.25
CA PHE A 68 5.90 0.84 4.23
C PHE A 68 7.32 1.41 4.36
N ALA A 69 8.32 0.53 4.25
CA ALA A 69 9.71 0.96 4.19
C ALA A 69 10.00 1.71 2.89
N ASP A 70 11.08 2.49 2.88
CA ASP A 70 11.58 3.09 1.66
C ASP A 70 11.90 2.00 0.61
N TRP A 71 11.46 2.22 -0.62
CA TRP A 71 11.64 1.29 -1.75
C TRP A 71 13.11 0.90 -2.01
N TRP A 72 14.07 1.77 -1.64
CA TRP A 72 15.51 1.54 -1.77
C TRP A 72 16.09 0.72 -0.62
N ALA A 73 15.41 0.65 0.53
CA ALA A 73 15.95 0.05 1.75
C ALA A 73 16.15 -1.47 1.65
N ASN A 74 15.34 -2.16 0.83
CA ASN A 74 15.31 -3.62 0.72
C ASN A 74 15.19 -4.33 2.09
N SER A 75 14.48 -3.70 3.02
CA SER A 75 14.20 -4.21 4.36
C SER A 75 12.83 -3.67 4.78
N PRO A 76 11.88 -4.53 5.19
CA PRO A 76 10.51 -4.11 5.43
C PRO A 76 10.37 -3.27 6.70
N ALA A 77 9.32 -2.44 6.75
CA ALA A 77 8.93 -1.77 7.99
C ALA A 77 8.34 -2.79 8.99
N PRO A 78 8.36 -2.50 10.31
CA PRO A 78 7.76 -3.39 11.30
C PRO A 78 6.30 -3.73 10.97
N GLY A 79 5.95 -5.02 11.08
CA GLY A 79 4.60 -5.51 10.76
C GLY A 79 4.32 -5.75 9.28
N GLY A 80 5.30 -5.54 8.40
CA GLY A 80 5.24 -5.90 6.98
C GLY A 80 6.34 -6.87 6.56
N ASP A 81 6.33 -7.23 5.28
CA ASP A 81 7.38 -8.02 4.64
C ASP A 81 7.70 -7.51 3.23
N ILE A 82 8.69 -8.13 2.59
CA ILE A 82 9.02 -7.86 1.19
C ILE A 82 8.08 -8.72 0.33
N LEU A 83 7.25 -8.06 -0.48
CA LEU A 83 6.46 -8.74 -1.51
C LEU A 83 7.37 -9.24 -2.62
N THR A 84 8.22 -8.36 -3.15
CA THR A 84 9.17 -8.69 -4.20
C THR A 84 10.32 -7.69 -4.24
N THR A 85 11.48 -8.14 -4.70
CA THR A 85 12.64 -7.30 -4.98
C THR A 85 13.01 -7.40 -6.46
N LEU A 86 13.02 -6.26 -7.13
CA LEU A 86 13.42 -6.13 -8.52
C LEU A 86 14.94 -5.93 -8.62
N PRO A 87 15.61 -6.46 -9.66
CA PRO A 87 17.06 -6.37 -9.78
C PRO A 87 17.56 -5.00 -10.29
N TYR A 88 16.67 -4.17 -10.84
CA TYR A 88 16.99 -2.86 -11.39
C TYR A 88 15.81 -1.91 -11.24
N LEU A 89 16.08 -0.62 -11.48
CA LEU A 89 15.07 0.43 -11.64
C LEU A 89 15.31 1.20 -12.94
N ASN A 90 14.26 1.85 -13.44
CA ASN A 90 14.34 2.71 -14.62
C ASN A 90 14.48 4.17 -14.16
N ILE A 91 15.51 4.85 -14.64
CA ILE A 91 15.70 6.30 -14.52
C ILE A 91 15.67 6.96 -15.90
N ALA A 92 15.67 8.30 -15.94
CA ALA A 92 15.74 9.05 -17.21
C ALA A 92 16.95 8.66 -18.08
N GLY A 93 18.08 8.27 -17.45
CA GLY A 93 19.28 7.77 -18.14
C GLY A 93 19.23 6.31 -18.58
N GLY A 94 18.11 5.62 -18.40
CA GLY A 94 17.94 4.19 -18.72
C GLY A 94 17.91 3.31 -17.48
N ARG A 95 18.37 2.06 -17.65
CA ARG A 95 18.40 1.07 -16.58
C ARG A 95 19.51 1.40 -15.57
N GLN A 96 19.17 1.35 -14.29
CA GLN A 96 20.13 1.38 -13.18
C GLN A 96 20.07 0.06 -12.42
N ASP A 97 21.20 -0.64 -12.33
CA ASP A 97 21.34 -1.90 -11.59
C ASP A 97 21.41 -1.65 -10.08
N GLN A 98 20.23 -1.36 -9.52
CA GLN A 98 19.99 -1.18 -8.10
C GLN A 98 18.79 -2.03 -7.72
N ARG A 99 18.94 -2.84 -6.67
CA ARG A 99 17.82 -3.61 -6.12
C ARG A 99 16.85 -2.70 -5.42
N VAL A 100 15.57 -2.87 -5.70
CA VAL A 100 14.48 -2.09 -5.10
C VAL A 100 13.31 -2.99 -4.81
N SER A 101 12.55 -2.68 -3.76
CA SER A 101 11.53 -3.58 -3.24
C SER A 101 10.15 -2.94 -3.21
N VAL A 102 9.15 -3.78 -3.44
CA VAL A 102 7.75 -3.53 -3.10
C VAL A 102 7.45 -4.33 -1.84
N TYR A 103 6.71 -3.72 -0.92
CA TYR A 103 6.41 -4.30 0.37
C TYR A 103 4.93 -4.65 0.50
N TYR A 104 4.65 -5.55 1.43
CA TYR A 104 3.31 -5.86 1.89
C TYR A 104 3.15 -5.45 3.35
N THR A 105 1.97 -4.95 3.69
CA THR A 105 1.53 -4.72 5.07
C THR A 105 0.10 -5.23 5.22
N SER A 106 -0.30 -5.60 6.43
CA SER A 106 -1.67 -5.99 6.70
C SER A 106 -2.14 -5.57 8.08
N VAL A 107 -3.46 -5.49 8.21
CA VAL A 107 -4.14 -5.11 9.45
C VAL A 107 -5.32 -6.05 9.69
N THR A 108 -5.59 -6.34 10.96
CA THR A 108 -6.74 -7.15 11.35
C THR A 108 -8.03 -6.34 11.22
N LEU A 109 -9.08 -6.95 10.66
CA LEU A 109 -10.41 -6.37 10.53
C LEU A 109 -11.31 -6.75 11.71
N GLN A 110 -12.32 -5.92 11.97
CA GLN A 110 -13.35 -6.24 12.96
C GLN A 110 -14.14 -7.50 12.52
N PRO A 111 -14.22 -8.54 13.36
CA PRO A 111 -14.93 -9.78 13.01
C PRO A 111 -16.39 -9.53 12.62
N GLY A 112 -16.85 -10.21 11.56
CA GLY A 112 -18.23 -10.14 11.09
C GLY A 112 -18.62 -8.84 10.38
N LYS A 113 -17.69 -7.91 10.18
CA LYS A 113 -17.95 -6.67 9.44
C LYS A 113 -17.63 -6.82 7.95
N THR A 114 -18.32 -6.03 7.13
CA THR A 114 -18.07 -5.92 5.68
C THR A 114 -17.58 -4.51 5.38
N ILE A 115 -16.42 -4.39 4.72
CA ILE A 115 -15.85 -3.11 4.33
C ILE A 115 -16.74 -2.47 3.27
N ARG A 116 -16.97 -1.16 3.40
CA ARG A 116 -17.59 -0.31 2.39
C ARG A 116 -16.53 0.44 1.58
N TYR A 117 -15.52 0.99 2.24
CA TYR A 117 -14.36 1.60 1.62
C TYR A 117 -13.20 1.74 2.62
N LEU A 118 -12.00 1.96 2.08
CA LEU A 118 -10.82 2.33 2.84
C LEU A 118 -10.50 3.80 2.58
N GLN A 119 -10.39 4.61 3.63
CA GLN A 119 -9.78 5.94 3.52
C GLN A 119 -8.30 5.81 3.86
N LEU A 120 -7.44 6.17 2.91
CA LEU A 120 -5.98 6.14 3.10
C LEU A 120 -5.51 7.23 4.06
N PRO A 121 -4.34 7.09 4.68
CA PRO A 121 -3.76 8.16 5.47
C PRO A 121 -3.49 9.40 4.61
N ASN A 122 -3.49 10.57 5.24
CA ASN A 122 -3.00 11.79 4.63
C ASN A 122 -1.52 11.96 4.99
N VAL A 123 -0.63 11.46 4.13
CA VAL A 123 0.82 11.44 4.38
C VAL A 123 1.48 12.61 3.67
N ASN A 124 1.58 12.56 2.35
CA ASN A 124 2.17 13.59 1.49
C ASN A 124 1.82 13.28 0.02
N ASP A 125 1.64 14.32 -0.81
CA ASP A 125 1.33 14.21 -2.24
C ASP A 125 2.58 14.09 -3.14
N GLY A 126 3.78 14.28 -2.56
CA GLY A 126 5.06 14.30 -3.25
C GLY A 126 5.44 15.64 -3.87
N MET A 127 4.62 16.68 -3.68
CA MET A 127 4.91 18.05 -4.17
C MET A 127 5.73 18.86 -3.17
N THR A 128 5.85 18.38 -1.93
CA THR A 128 6.63 19.02 -0.86
C THR A 128 7.64 18.04 -0.25
N PRO A 129 8.74 18.52 0.35
CA PRO A 129 9.68 17.64 1.03
C PRO A 129 9.01 16.82 2.14
N GLY A 130 9.21 15.52 2.12
CA GLY A 130 8.66 14.59 3.11
C GLY A 130 8.50 13.18 2.55
N ASN A 131 8.19 12.24 3.44
CA ASN A 131 7.99 10.85 3.05
C ASN A 131 6.65 10.72 2.32
N VAL A 132 6.62 9.95 1.23
CA VAL A 132 5.41 9.66 0.45
C VAL A 132 5.07 8.19 0.58
N MET A 133 3.78 7.87 0.70
CA MET A 133 3.29 6.50 0.71
C MET A 133 2.60 6.21 -0.62
N HIS A 134 3.14 5.27 -1.40
CA HIS A 134 2.49 4.74 -2.59
C HIS A 134 1.77 3.43 -2.28
N VAL A 135 0.56 3.27 -2.81
CA VAL A 135 -0.24 2.05 -2.73
C VAL A 135 -0.57 1.55 -4.14
N PHE A 136 -0.21 0.30 -4.43
CA PHE A 136 -0.40 -0.34 -5.74
C PHE A 136 -1.64 -1.22 -5.79
N ALA A 137 -1.93 -1.95 -4.71
CA ALA A 137 -3.10 -2.82 -4.64
C ALA A 137 -3.55 -3.04 -3.19
N VAL A 138 -4.83 -3.41 -3.03
CA VAL A 138 -5.46 -3.76 -1.76
C VAL A 138 -6.25 -5.06 -1.92
N ALA A 139 -6.34 -5.84 -0.85
CA ALA A 139 -7.12 -7.09 -0.82
C ALA A 139 -7.72 -7.33 0.57
N VAL A 140 -8.86 -8.01 0.62
CA VAL A 140 -9.57 -8.38 1.85
C VAL A 140 -9.85 -9.88 1.85
N GLY A 141 -9.73 -10.52 3.01
CA GLY A 141 -9.96 -11.96 3.20
C GLY A 141 -9.85 -12.44 4.64
#